data_AF-A0A7Z9HW61-F1
#
_entry.id   AF-A0A7Z9HW61-F1
#
_cell.length_a   1.000
_cell.length_b   1.000
_cell.length_c   1.000
_cell.angle_alpha   90.00
_cell.angle_beta   90.00
_cell.angle_gamma   90.00
#
_symmetry.space_group_name_H-M   'P 1'
#
loop_
_entity.id
_entity.type
_entity.pdbx_description
1 polymer ?
#
loop_
_entity_poly.entity_id
_entity_poly.type
_entity_poly.pdbx_seq_one_letter_code
_entity_poly.pdbx_strand_id
1 'polypeptide(L)'
;MKVQGLLFACCLGMSLVLALAFTIEERPAVKVLDIESGETSISYRGHGVAHPDYATLLRGESGKERHEHILWLGWFFGILVSTLFVACLAFGARRNDVVGPIKVPIAIGGVIYLIIWTVMVWTYRDYMNGSMDGRFLALPIPLAWMVYGFWLFPAFFIVLFVVKYEEYFWDEESESKFKEILEAKKRREEGAGRGGG
;
A
#
# COMPACT_ATOMS: atom_id res chain seq x y z
N MET A 1 7.10 -19.43 10.79
CA MET A 1 6.41 -18.69 11.87
C MET A 1 6.63 -17.16 11.87
N LYS A 2 7.80 -16.60 11.49
CA LYS A 2 8.03 -15.13 11.61
C LYS A 2 7.25 -14.24 10.61
N VAL A 3 7.07 -14.69 9.35
CA VAL A 3 6.43 -13.87 8.30
C VAL A 3 4.91 -13.74 8.50
N GLN A 4 4.25 -14.80 8.96
CA GLN A 4 2.80 -14.79 9.22
C GLN A 4 2.44 -13.81 10.34
N GLY A 5 3.25 -13.74 11.41
CA GLY A 5 3.07 -12.77 12.48
C GLY A 5 3.23 -11.32 11.99
N LEU A 6 4.19 -11.08 11.08
CA LEU A 6 4.36 -9.77 10.46
C LEU A 6 3.14 -9.37 9.62
N LEU A 7 2.63 -10.27 8.77
CA LEU A 7 1.42 -10.00 7.96
C LEU A 7 0.22 -9.67 8.86
N PHE A 8 0.00 -10.48 9.90
CA PHE A 8 -1.07 -10.23 10.86
C PHE A 8 -0.92 -8.88 11.58
N ALA A 9 0.29 -8.56 12.05
CA ALA A 9 0.59 -7.30 12.70
C ALA A 9 0.37 -6.09 11.77
N CYS A 10 0.75 -6.20 10.49
CA CYS A 10 0.48 -5.16 9.50
C CYS A 10 -1.02 -4.96 9.27
N CYS A 11 -1.79 -6.05 9.08
CA CYS A 11 -3.24 -5.97 8.94
C CYS A 11 -3.92 -5.34 10.15
N LEU A 12 -3.56 -5.79 11.36
CA LEU A 12 -4.08 -5.23 12.61
C LEU A 12 -3.71 -3.75 12.74
N GLY A 13 -2.45 -3.39 12.46
CA GLY A 13 -1.98 -2.01 12.48
C GLY A 13 -2.76 -1.12 11.52
N MET A 14 -3.00 -1.57 10.29
CA MET A 14 -3.78 -0.82 9.30
C MET A 14 -5.21 -0.57 9.77
N SER A 15 -5.87 -1.59 10.32
CA SER A 15 -7.21 -1.45 10.87
C SER A 15 -7.26 -0.45 12.03
N LEU A 16 -6.27 -0.47 12.93
CA LEU A 16 -6.16 0.49 14.03
C LEU A 16 -5.92 1.92 13.55
N VAL A 17 -5.05 2.09 12.53
CA VAL A 17 -4.75 3.40 11.95
C VAL A 17 -5.97 3.99 11.24
N LEU A 18 -6.71 3.17 10.49
CA LEU A 18 -7.96 3.60 9.88
C LEU A 18 -8.99 3.97 10.96
N ALA A 19 -9.21 3.12 11.96
CA ALA A 19 -10.14 3.43 13.05
C ALA A 19 -9.78 4.75 13.76
N LEU A 20 -8.48 5.00 13.98
CA LEU A 20 -8.00 6.23 14.56
C LEU A 20 -8.20 7.44 13.63
N ALA A 21 -7.95 7.30 12.33
CA ALA A 21 -8.20 8.35 11.34
C ALA A 21 -9.69 8.74 11.32
N PHE A 22 -10.60 7.77 11.22
CA PHE A 22 -12.04 8.02 11.32
C PHE A 22 -12.43 8.70 12.63
N THR A 23 -11.90 8.23 13.76
CA THR A 23 -12.19 8.83 15.08
C THR A 23 -11.71 10.28 15.19
N ILE A 24 -10.62 10.64 14.50
CA ILE A 24 -10.10 12.00 14.48
C ILE A 24 -10.92 12.89 13.54
N GLU A 25 -11.30 12.38 12.36
CA GLU A 25 -12.07 13.12 11.36
C GLU A 25 -13.53 13.34 11.78
N GLU A 26 -14.13 12.39 12.49
CA GLU A 26 -15.50 12.46 13.03
C GLU A 26 -15.60 13.34 14.29
N ARG A 27 -14.51 13.97 14.74
CA ARG A 27 -14.60 14.93 15.84
C ARG A 27 -15.31 16.21 15.37
N PRO A 28 -16.37 16.65 16.07
CA PRO A 28 -17.07 17.89 15.72
C PRO A 28 -16.11 19.08 15.90
N ALA A 29 -15.92 19.85 14.84
CA ALA A 29 -15.26 21.14 14.85
C ALA A 29 -16.32 22.24 14.75
N VAL A 30 -16.53 22.97 15.84
CA VAL A 30 -17.42 24.13 15.85
C VAL A 30 -16.75 25.23 15.02
N LYS A 31 -17.42 25.67 13.95
CA LYS A 31 -17.00 26.83 13.15
C LYS A 31 -18.08 27.91 13.22
N VAL A 32 -17.64 29.15 13.44
CA VAL A 32 -18.50 30.33 13.36
C VAL A 32 -18.61 30.67 11.87
N LEU A 33 -19.82 30.56 11.31
CA LEU A 33 -20.05 30.76 9.88
C LEU A 33 -20.19 32.25 9.52
N ASP A 34 -20.66 33.06 10.45
CA ASP A 34 -21.03 34.43 10.17
C ASP A 34 -20.68 35.35 11.35
N ILE A 35 -19.81 36.32 11.08
CA ILE A 35 -19.26 37.25 12.07
C ILE A 35 -20.33 38.29 12.48
N GLU A 36 -21.35 38.52 11.65
CA GLU A 36 -22.42 39.49 11.91
C GLU A 36 -23.65 38.86 12.59
N SER A 37 -24.03 37.63 12.26
CA SER A 37 -25.21 36.95 12.85
C SER A 37 -24.88 36.04 14.04
N GLY A 38 -23.61 35.66 14.23
CA GLY A 38 -23.18 34.77 15.31
C GLY A 38 -23.63 33.31 15.14
N GLU A 39 -24.09 32.94 13.94
CA GLU A 39 -24.58 31.59 13.67
C GLU A 39 -23.42 30.57 13.68
N THR A 40 -23.57 29.53 14.50
CA THR A 40 -22.58 28.47 14.67
C THR A 40 -23.06 27.21 13.97
N SER A 41 -22.23 26.64 13.08
CA SER A 41 -22.49 25.31 12.54
C SER A 41 -21.47 24.31 13.08
N ILE A 42 -21.98 23.12 13.37
CA ILE A 42 -21.15 21.97 13.68
C ILE A 42 -20.66 21.40 12.35
N SER A 43 -19.39 21.64 12.03
CA SER A 43 -18.73 21.02 10.88
C SER A 43 -17.86 19.86 11.37
N TYR A 44 -17.88 18.72 10.71
CA TYR A 44 -16.91 17.65 11.02
C TYR A 44 -15.65 17.89 10.19
N ARG A 45 -14.48 17.57 10.73
CA ARG A 45 -13.19 17.85 10.06
C ARG A 45 -13.03 17.08 8.75
N GLY A 46 -13.62 15.89 8.65
CA GLY A 46 -13.66 15.08 7.43
C GLY A 46 -14.72 15.52 6.40
N HIS A 47 -15.53 16.53 6.70
CA HIS A 47 -16.54 17.04 5.78
C HIS A 47 -16.10 18.37 5.15
N GLY A 48 -16.57 18.61 3.92
CA GLY A 48 -16.34 19.90 3.28
C GLY A 48 -17.06 21.04 4.03
N VAL A 49 -16.51 22.23 3.93
CA VAL A 49 -17.10 23.46 4.49
C VAL A 49 -18.01 24.08 3.43
N ALA A 50 -19.12 24.71 3.84
CA ALA A 50 -20.02 25.37 2.91
C ALA A 50 -19.29 26.46 2.10
N HIS A 51 -19.58 26.54 0.80
CA HIS A 51 -19.02 27.58 -0.06
C HIS A 51 -19.66 28.94 0.30
N PRO A 52 -18.86 30.02 0.42
CA PRO A 52 -19.37 31.34 0.83
C PRO A 52 -20.49 31.85 -0.09
N ASP A 53 -20.37 31.62 -1.40
CA ASP A 53 -21.36 32.09 -2.38
C ASP A 53 -22.47 31.06 -2.72
N TYR A 54 -22.29 29.79 -2.36
CA TYR A 54 -23.17 28.70 -2.82
C TYR A 54 -23.45 27.70 -1.70
N ALA A 55 -24.56 27.89 -0.98
CA ALA A 55 -24.93 27.06 0.18
C ALA A 55 -25.09 25.56 -0.12
N THR A 56 -25.33 25.17 -1.38
CA THR A 56 -25.43 23.77 -1.80
C THR A 56 -24.08 23.13 -2.12
N LEU A 57 -22.99 23.89 -2.12
CA LEU A 57 -21.66 23.40 -2.49
C LEU A 57 -20.76 23.28 -1.26
N LEU A 58 -20.15 22.11 -1.10
CA LEU A 58 -19.13 21.88 -0.08
C LEU A 58 -17.75 22.01 -0.71
N ARG A 59 -16.90 22.84 -0.11
CA ARG A 59 -15.52 23.07 -0.49
C ARG A 59 -14.59 22.40 0.52
N GLY A 60 -13.56 21.73 0.01
CA GLY A 60 -12.43 21.34 0.85
C GLY A 60 -11.63 22.57 1.27
N GLU A 61 -11.28 22.66 2.55
CA GLU A 61 -10.38 23.68 3.07
C GLU A 61 -8.99 23.61 2.42
N SER A 62 -8.10 24.54 2.78
CA SER A 62 -6.73 24.53 2.26
C SER A 62 -6.07 23.16 2.46
N GLY A 63 -5.13 22.79 1.57
CA GLY A 63 -4.47 21.48 1.63
C GLY A 63 -3.87 21.21 3.02
N LYS A 64 -3.33 22.26 3.65
CA LYS A 64 -2.80 22.26 5.02
C LYS A 64 -3.87 21.99 6.07
N GLU A 65 -4.97 22.76 6.11
CA GLU A 65 -6.04 22.57 7.10
C GLU A 65 -6.66 21.17 7.03
N ARG A 66 -6.79 20.64 5.82
CA ARG A 66 -7.36 19.31 5.59
C ARG A 66 -6.44 18.17 6.02
N HIS A 67 -5.14 18.24 5.73
CA HIS A 67 -4.27 17.06 5.87
C HIS A 67 -3.23 17.16 6.97
N GLU A 68 -2.81 18.35 7.42
CA GLU A 68 -1.64 18.51 8.30
C GLU A 68 -1.74 17.64 9.57
N HIS A 69 -2.93 17.57 10.16
CA HIS A 69 -3.18 16.85 11.42
C HIS A 69 -3.29 15.32 11.26
N ILE A 70 -3.59 14.82 10.06
CA ILE A 70 -3.72 13.38 9.74
C ILE A 70 -2.56 12.86 8.87
N LEU A 71 -1.68 13.74 8.40
CA LEU A 71 -0.63 13.37 7.44
C LEU A 71 0.29 12.27 7.99
N TRP A 72 0.57 12.30 9.29
CA TRP A 72 1.39 11.29 9.97
C TRP A 72 0.68 9.92 10.01
N LEU A 73 -0.65 9.88 10.13
CA LEU A 73 -1.44 8.64 10.02
C LEU A 73 -1.39 8.11 8.59
N GLY A 74 -1.55 8.99 7.60
CA GLY A 74 -1.39 8.63 6.19
C GLY A 74 -0.02 8.06 5.89
N TRP A 75 1.05 8.71 6.38
CA TRP A 75 2.42 8.21 6.27
C TRP A 75 2.57 6.81 6.87
N PHE A 76 2.14 6.63 8.12
CA PHE A 76 2.27 5.37 8.84
C PHE A 76 1.44 4.25 8.19
N PHE A 77 0.24 4.57 7.72
CA PHE A 77 -0.60 3.66 6.94
C PHE A 77 0.14 3.19 5.68
N GLY A 78 0.74 4.10 4.92
CA GLY A 78 1.51 3.73 3.73
C GLY A 78 2.76 2.89 4.03
N ILE A 79 3.43 3.11 5.16
CA ILE A 79 4.52 2.24 5.64
C ILE A 79 3.99 0.83 5.90
N LEU A 80 2.84 0.69 6.57
CA LEU A 80 2.23 -0.61 6.85
C LEU A 80 1.81 -1.33 5.59
N VAL A 81 1.14 -0.65 4.65
CA VAL A 81 0.73 -1.22 3.35
C VAL A 81 1.94 -1.66 2.55
N SER A 82 2.97 -0.83 2.46
CA SER A 82 4.20 -1.14 1.73
C SER A 82 4.95 -2.31 2.36
N THR A 83 5.01 -2.36 3.69
CA THR A 83 5.60 -3.48 4.43
C THR A 83 4.81 -4.77 4.20
N LEU A 84 3.47 -4.70 4.23
CA LEU A 84 2.60 -5.83 3.92
C LEU A 84 2.85 -6.35 2.51
N PHE A 85 2.91 -5.45 1.53
CA PHE A 85 3.20 -5.80 0.13
C PHE A 85 4.53 -6.55 0.00
N VAL A 86 5.62 -6.02 0.58
CA VAL A 86 6.93 -6.68 0.56
C VAL A 86 6.91 -8.01 1.33
N ALA A 87 6.19 -8.08 2.45
CA ALA A 87 6.03 -9.31 3.22
C ALA A 87 5.24 -10.38 2.44
N CYS A 88 4.24 -9.99 1.65
CA CYS A 88 3.52 -10.88 0.74
C CYS A 88 4.45 -11.42 -0.36
N LEU A 89 5.29 -10.58 -0.96
CA LEU A 89 6.30 -11.03 -1.92
C LEU A 89 7.27 -12.03 -1.29
N ALA A 90 7.79 -11.70 -0.10
CA ALA A 90 8.68 -12.60 0.63
C ALA A 90 7.97 -13.90 1.00
N PHE A 91 6.68 -13.86 1.35
CA PHE A 91 5.87 -15.05 1.65
C PHE A 91 5.68 -15.93 0.42
N GLY A 92 5.37 -15.33 -0.74
CA GLY A 92 5.21 -16.05 -2.01
C GLY A 92 6.50 -16.69 -2.52
N ALA A 93 7.66 -16.10 -2.21
CA ALA A 93 8.97 -16.65 -2.54
C ALA A 93 9.45 -17.75 -1.56
N ARG A 94 8.67 -18.14 -0.54
CA ARG A 94 9.07 -19.18 0.41
C ARG A 94 8.97 -20.57 -0.20
N ARG A 95 10.04 -21.34 -0.08
CA ARG A 95 10.07 -22.77 -0.36
C ARG A 95 10.55 -23.54 0.86
N ASN A 96 9.85 -24.61 1.24
CA ASN A 96 10.17 -25.41 2.44
C ASN A 96 10.39 -24.52 3.70
N ASP A 97 9.50 -23.55 3.89
CA ASP A 97 9.53 -22.54 4.96
C ASP A 97 10.65 -21.48 4.93
N VAL A 98 11.59 -21.53 3.98
CA VAL A 98 12.71 -20.58 3.87
C VAL A 98 12.58 -19.73 2.60
N VAL A 99 12.86 -18.43 2.69
CA VAL A 99 12.80 -17.51 1.53
C VAL A 99 14.03 -17.66 0.61
N GLY A 100 15.13 -18.21 1.11
CA GLY A 100 16.38 -18.36 0.33
C GLY A 100 17.10 -17.02 0.07
N PRO A 101 18.07 -16.99 -0.87
CA PRO A 101 18.86 -15.80 -1.20
C PRO A 101 18.06 -14.62 -1.80
N ILE A 102 16.91 -14.87 -2.44
CA ILE A 102 16.03 -13.82 -2.99
C ILE A 102 15.49 -12.86 -1.93
N LYS A 103 15.57 -13.22 -0.63
CA LYS A 103 15.23 -12.33 0.49
C LYS A 103 16.01 -11.01 0.48
N VAL A 104 17.26 -11.01 0.01
CA VAL A 104 18.13 -9.83 0.00
C VAL A 104 17.64 -8.79 -1.01
N PRO A 105 17.46 -9.11 -2.31
CA PRO A 105 16.93 -8.14 -3.27
C PRO A 105 15.49 -7.72 -2.94
N ILE A 106 14.65 -8.61 -2.39
CA ILE A 106 13.31 -8.24 -1.92
C ILE A 106 13.39 -7.22 -0.77
N ALA A 107 14.27 -7.44 0.21
CA ALA A 107 14.45 -6.51 1.33
C ALA A 107 15.01 -5.16 0.88
N ILE A 108 16.02 -5.15 0.00
CA ILE A 108 16.58 -3.92 -0.57
C ILE A 108 15.51 -3.16 -1.34
N GLY A 109 14.76 -3.83 -2.22
CA GLY A 109 13.66 -3.24 -2.95
C GLY A 109 12.59 -2.67 -2.01
N GLY A 110 12.25 -3.40 -0.95
CA GLY A 110 11.30 -2.94 0.06
C GLY A 110 11.76 -1.69 0.80
N VAL A 111 13.03 -1.62 1.20
CA VAL A 111 13.60 -0.43 1.84
C VAL A 111 13.55 0.77 0.89
N ILE A 112 13.95 0.60 -0.37
CA ILE A 112 13.88 1.67 -1.38
C ILE A 112 12.43 2.13 -1.57
N TYR A 113 11.48 1.21 -1.63
CA TYR A 113 10.06 1.52 -1.77
C TYR A 113 9.52 2.36 -0.59
N LEU A 114 9.92 2.02 0.64
CA LEU A 114 9.59 2.80 1.84
C LEU A 114 10.23 4.19 1.83
N ILE A 115 11.45 4.31 1.31
CA ILE A 115 12.13 5.62 1.14
C ILE A 115 11.35 6.47 0.14
N ILE A 116 10.98 5.91 -1.02
CA ILE A 116 10.19 6.61 -2.04
C ILE A 116 8.88 7.12 -1.45
N TRP A 117 8.14 6.27 -0.72
CA TRP A 117 6.92 6.66 -0.02
C TRP A 117 7.16 7.82 0.97
N THR A 118 8.21 7.72 1.78
CA THR A 118 8.52 8.73 2.79
C THR A 118 8.89 10.07 2.16
N VAL A 119 9.69 10.06 1.10
CA VAL A 119 10.06 11.27 0.36
C VAL A 119 8.84 11.88 -0.34
N MET A 120 7.94 11.05 -0.91
CA MET A 120 6.68 11.52 -1.49
C MET A 120 5.82 12.26 -0.47
N VAL A 121 5.63 11.69 0.73
CA VAL A 121 4.83 12.33 1.79
C VAL A 121 5.47 13.61 2.31
N TRP A 122 6.80 13.62 2.44
CA TRP A 122 7.51 14.81 2.90
C TRP A 122 7.42 15.95 1.88
N THR A 123 7.70 15.67 0.61
CA THR A 123 7.55 16.68 -0.46
C THR A 123 6.10 17.14 -0.62
N TYR A 124 5.12 16.28 -0.33
CA TYR A 124 3.71 16.67 -0.28
C TYR A 124 3.41 17.62 0.89
N ARG A 125 3.99 17.39 2.07
CA ARG A 125 3.89 18.30 3.21
C ARG A 125 4.40 19.70 2.86
N ASP A 126 5.57 19.78 2.24
CA ASP A 126 6.18 21.06 1.88
C ASP A 126 5.38 21.78 0.78
N TYR A 127 4.90 21.02 -0.20
CA TYR A 127 3.99 21.54 -1.23
C TYR A 127 2.70 22.13 -0.61
N MET A 128 2.09 21.48 0.37
CA MET A 128 0.90 22.00 1.06
C MET A 128 1.17 23.27 1.88
N ASN A 129 2.40 23.44 2.37
CA ASN A 129 2.81 24.63 3.11
C ASN A 129 3.22 25.80 2.21
N GLY A 130 3.16 25.62 0.88
CA GLY A 130 3.59 26.63 -0.09
C GLY A 130 5.11 26.84 -0.12
N SER A 131 5.90 25.93 0.44
CA SER A 131 7.36 26.03 0.47
C SER A 131 8.03 25.36 -0.74
N MET A 132 7.26 24.73 -1.62
CA MET A 132 7.77 23.97 -2.76
C MET A 132 6.90 24.16 -4.01
N ASP A 133 7.38 24.95 -4.97
CA ASP A 133 6.72 25.17 -6.28
C ASP A 133 7.40 24.43 -7.44
N GLY A 134 8.41 23.61 -7.12
CA GLY A 134 9.19 22.89 -8.11
C GLY A 134 8.35 21.88 -8.90
N ARG A 135 8.74 21.69 -10.16
CA ARG A 135 8.17 20.68 -11.05
C ARG A 135 9.26 19.77 -11.58
N PHE A 136 8.95 18.50 -11.75
CA PHE A 136 9.79 17.52 -12.42
C PHE A 136 9.01 16.88 -13.56
N LEU A 137 9.54 16.96 -14.79
CA LEU A 137 8.88 16.48 -16.01
C LEU A 137 7.41 16.93 -16.09
N ALA A 138 7.17 18.23 -15.92
CA ALA A 138 5.87 18.90 -15.91
C ALA A 138 4.92 18.60 -14.73
N LEU A 139 5.27 17.69 -13.82
CA LEU A 139 4.46 17.38 -12.64
C LEU A 139 5.00 18.11 -11.39
N PRO A 140 4.14 18.55 -10.44
CA PRO A 140 4.59 18.95 -9.12
C PRO A 140 5.45 17.87 -8.47
N ILE A 141 6.50 18.25 -7.72
CA ILE A 141 7.43 17.30 -7.10
C ILE A 141 6.74 16.13 -6.35
N PRO A 142 5.75 16.34 -5.47
CA PRO A 142 5.09 15.20 -4.80
C PRO A 142 4.38 14.26 -5.77
N LEU A 143 3.77 14.80 -6.83
CA LEU A 143 3.12 14.01 -7.88
C LEU A 143 4.15 13.25 -8.74
N ALA A 144 5.32 13.85 -8.97
CA ALA A 144 6.43 13.18 -9.65
C ALA A 144 6.94 11.96 -8.86
N TRP A 145 7.07 12.08 -7.53
CA TRP A 145 7.40 10.94 -6.68
C TRP A 145 6.33 9.85 -6.71
N MET A 146 5.06 10.22 -6.72
CA MET A 146 3.95 9.26 -6.86
C MET A 146 4.02 8.50 -8.19
N VAL A 147 4.12 9.22 -9.32
CA VAL A 147 4.05 8.62 -10.66
C VAL A 147 5.34 7.92 -11.03
N TYR A 148 6.49 8.58 -10.89
CA TYR A 148 7.76 8.03 -11.37
C TYR A 148 8.48 7.17 -10.34
N GLY A 149 8.27 7.46 -9.05
CA GLY A 149 8.81 6.66 -7.96
C GLY A 149 7.85 5.52 -7.62
N PHE A 150 6.77 5.84 -6.91
CA PHE A 150 5.93 4.86 -6.26
C PHE A 150 5.18 3.95 -7.25
N TRP A 151 4.69 4.49 -8.36
CA TRP A 151 3.93 3.70 -9.34
C TRP A 151 4.83 2.86 -10.26
N LEU A 152 5.99 3.36 -10.69
CA LEU A 152 6.89 2.61 -11.56
C LEU A 152 7.81 1.63 -10.82
N PHE A 153 8.20 1.93 -9.57
CA PHE A 153 9.14 1.08 -8.83
C PHE A 153 8.70 -0.38 -8.68
N PRO A 154 7.40 -0.74 -8.54
CA PRO A 154 6.97 -2.13 -8.57
C PRO A 154 7.47 -2.97 -9.77
N ALA A 155 7.82 -2.33 -10.89
CA ALA A 155 8.47 -3.00 -12.02
C ALA A 155 9.80 -3.69 -11.62
N PHE A 156 10.52 -3.16 -10.63
CA PHE A 156 11.71 -3.81 -10.07
C PHE A 156 11.38 -5.23 -9.55
N PHE A 157 10.28 -5.38 -8.80
CA PHE A 157 9.87 -6.69 -8.27
C PHE A 157 9.39 -7.63 -9.37
N ILE A 158 8.76 -7.09 -10.42
CA ILE A 158 8.36 -7.87 -11.61
C ILE A 158 9.60 -8.39 -12.33
N VAL A 159 10.59 -7.54 -12.60
CA VAL A 159 11.84 -7.95 -13.24
C VAL A 159 12.58 -8.97 -12.38
N LEU A 160 12.64 -8.75 -11.06
CA LEU A 160 13.23 -9.69 -10.12
C LEU A 160 12.52 -11.06 -10.18
N PHE A 161 11.18 -11.06 -10.22
CA PHE A 161 10.38 -12.26 -10.34
C PHE A 161 10.66 -13.00 -11.65
N VAL A 162 10.64 -12.32 -12.80
CA VAL A 162 10.88 -12.91 -14.12
C VAL A 162 12.27 -13.52 -14.21
N VAL A 163 13.32 -12.78 -13.80
CA VAL A 163 14.71 -13.23 -13.90
C VAL A 163 14.99 -14.40 -12.94
N LYS A 164 14.34 -14.44 -11.78
CA LYS A 164 14.52 -15.51 -10.78
C LYS A 164 13.45 -16.59 -10.81
N TYR A 165 12.61 -16.61 -11.85
CA TYR A 165 11.48 -17.53 -11.95
C TYR A 165 11.93 -18.99 -11.99
N GLU A 166 12.81 -19.35 -12.92
CA GLU A 166 13.29 -20.74 -13.08
C GLU A 166 14.12 -21.20 -11.87
N GLU A 167 14.89 -20.31 -11.26
CA GLU A 167 15.72 -20.66 -10.10
C GLU A 167 14.91 -20.92 -8.82
N TYR A 168 13.83 -20.15 -8.59
CA TYR A 168 13.12 -20.15 -7.30
C TYR A 168 11.69 -20.70 -7.36
N PHE A 169 11.00 -20.50 -8.47
CA PHE A 169 9.57 -20.81 -8.61
C PHE A 169 9.31 -22.06 -9.46
N TRP A 170 10.16 -22.34 -10.46
CA TRP A 170 10.03 -23.51 -11.34
C TRP A 170 11.38 -24.19 -11.59
N ASP A 171 11.89 -24.88 -10.57
CA ASP A 171 13.16 -25.60 -10.70
C ASP A 171 12.96 -27.06 -11.17
N GLU A 172 14.07 -27.71 -11.53
CA GLU A 172 14.09 -29.11 -11.99
C GLU A 172 13.47 -30.09 -10.97
N GLU A 173 13.63 -29.84 -9.66
CA GLU A 173 13.03 -30.65 -8.61
C GLU A 173 11.50 -30.55 -8.63
N SER A 174 10.95 -29.35 -8.80
CA SER A 174 9.51 -29.11 -8.91
C SER A 174 8.94 -29.74 -10.18
N GLU A 175 9.66 -29.64 -11.30
CA GLU A 175 9.29 -30.29 -12.55
C GLU A 175 9.26 -31.83 -12.41
N SER A 176 10.26 -32.40 -11.74
CA SER A 176 10.35 -33.84 -11.48
C SER A 176 9.17 -34.33 -10.62
N LYS A 177 8.87 -33.64 -9.51
CA LYS A 177 7.71 -33.97 -8.65
C LYS A 177 6.40 -33.83 -9.40
N PHE A 178 6.27 -32.82 -10.26
CA PHE A 178 5.09 -32.64 -11.09
C PHE A 178 4.88 -33.80 -12.07
N LYS A 179 5.96 -34.27 -12.71
CA LYS A 179 5.93 -35.46 -13.58
C LYS A 179 5.54 -36.72 -12.80
N GLU A 180 6.08 -36.91 -11.61
CA GLU A 180 5.74 -38.05 -10.74
C GLU A 180 4.24 -38.07 -10.38
N ILE A 181 3.66 -36.92 -10.03
CA ILE A 181 2.22 -36.78 -9.74
C ILE A 181 1.37 -37.09 -10.97
N LEU A 182 1.79 -36.61 -12.14
CA LEU A 182 1.12 -36.89 -13.42
C LEU A 182 1.09 -38.38 -13.74
N GLU A 183 2.21 -39.08 -13.55
CA GLU A 183 2.29 -40.52 -13.74
C GLU A 183 1.45 -41.29 -12.72
N ALA A 184 1.49 -40.89 -11.44
CA ALA A 184 0.67 -41.49 -10.40
C ALA A 184 -0.84 -41.34 -10.68
N LYS A 185 -1.26 -40.20 -11.24
CA LYS A 185 -2.63 -39.96 -11.66
C LYS A 185 -3.03 -40.86 -12.84
N LYS A 186 -2.20 -40.96 -13.89
CA LYS A 186 -2.44 -41.86 -15.02
C LYS A 186 -2.60 -43.32 -14.58
N ARG A 187 -1.70 -43.80 -13.71
CA ARG A 187 -1.77 -45.16 -13.14
C ARG A 187 -3.09 -45.42 -12.38
N ARG A 188 -3.62 -44.43 -11.65
CA ARG A 188 -4.92 -44.54 -10.96
C ARG A 188 -6.09 -44.60 -11.93
N GLU A 189 -6.08 -43.79 -12.98
CA GLU A 189 -7.14 -43.77 -14.00
C GLU A 189 -7.17 -45.08 -14.81
N GLU A 190 -6.02 -45.60 -15.21
CA GLU A 190 -5.88 -46.89 -15.90
C GLU A 190 -6.28 -48.09 -15.02
N GLY A 191 -5.97 -48.04 -13.72
CA GLY A 191 -6.39 -49.04 -12.74
C GLY A 191 -7.91 -49.03 -12.47
N ALA A 192 -8.52 -47.84 -12.43
CA ALA A 192 -9.96 -47.68 -12.26
C ALA A 192 -10.77 -48.15 -13.48
N GLY A 193 -10.23 -47.97 -14.69
CA GLY A 193 -10.84 -48.47 -15.93
C GLY A 193 -10.80 -50.00 -16.10
N ARG A 194 -9.92 -50.71 -15.39
CA ARG A 194 -9.77 -52.17 -15.46
C ARG A 194 -10.59 -52.95 -14.43
N GLY A 195 -11.15 -52.30 -13.40
CA GLY A 195 -11.92 -52.94 -12.33
C GLY A 195 -13.45 -52.84 -12.47
N GLY A 196 -13.96 -52.28 -13.57
CA GLY A 196 -15.38 -51.97 -13.78
C GLY A 196 -16.06 -52.66 -14.95
N GLY A 197 -15.50 -53.75 -15.48
CA GLY A 197 -16.12 -54.61 -16.50
C GLY A 197 -16.24 -56.04 -16.01
#